data_AF-A0A0G2GXS8-F1
#
_entry.id   AF-A0A0G2GXS8-F1
#
_cell.length_a   1.000
_cell.length_b   1.000
_cell.length_c   1.000
_cell.angle_alpha   90.00
_cell.angle_beta   90.00
_cell.angle_gamma   90.00
#
_symmetry.space_group_name_H-M   'P 1'
#
loop_
_entity.id
_entity.type
_entity.pdbx_description
1 polymer ?
#
loop_
_entity_poly.entity_id
_entity_poly.type
_entity_poly.pdbx_seq_one_letter_code
_entity_poly.pdbx_strand_id
1 'polypeptide(L)'
;MYHLLPRSLSRLKVGQLAIIRPLVKDSLPSITRRSFAYYPNLQAVNKPDIYQQLNIMPRYLKSVKHSIATKQAPPSTHTVPDVVKGVIQDIRNNGDAAVRQYSEKFDKWSPPSFRLSQTDIDAAIAACPEQTIKDIKEVQHNVRTFAQAQRDSIKDFELEIQPGVFLGQKNNPLNRVGAYIPGGRYPLLASAHMTILTAKVAGVKHVIGCTPPIAGEIPNATIAAMHLAGADEIYLLGGVQAVAAMAIGTETIPRVDFLAGPGNAFVAEAKRQLFGEVGIDLFAGPTEILVVADETADPYTIAVDLLSQAEHGPDTPAVLVTNSEKVGKESIEWVDELLKILPTAPIASQSWQSFGEVIVAENMDEAYLIADDIASEHVEILTKNPREALDKMTNYGALFLGHNTCVSYGDKCIGTNHVLPTRKAARYTGGLWVGKYLRTVTYQEVQSDEASGKLGQLCGRSARAENFEGHARSGDLRAYHHLKDKIDWIEESLGGAAETNGVNGVH
;
A
#
# COMPACT_ATOMS: atom_id res chain seq x y z
N MET A 1 -35.05 25.34 -25.89
CA MET A 1 -35.01 24.08 -26.67
C MET A 1 -34.70 22.96 -25.69
N TYR A 2 -35.66 22.39 -24.96
CA TYR A 2 -36.65 21.38 -25.36
C TYR A 2 -36.09 20.24 -26.21
N HIS A 3 -36.16 19.03 -25.63
CA HIS A 3 -36.39 17.71 -26.26
C HIS A 3 -35.23 17.08 -27.08
N LEU A 4 -34.90 15.77 -27.05
CA LEU A 4 -35.67 14.54 -26.80
C LEU A 4 -34.80 13.37 -26.27
N LEU A 5 -35.37 12.62 -25.32
CA LEU A 5 -35.24 11.15 -25.18
C LEU A 5 -36.18 10.45 -26.19
N PRO A 6 -35.95 9.16 -26.50
CA PRO A 6 -37.05 8.25 -26.76
C PRO A 6 -37.13 7.13 -25.70
N ARG A 7 -38.33 7.00 -25.11
CA ARG A 7 -38.88 5.80 -24.48
C ARG A 7 -39.75 5.05 -25.51
N SER A 8 -39.76 3.72 -25.43
CA SER A 8 -40.97 2.88 -25.63
C SER A 8 -40.65 1.45 -25.13
N LEU A 9 -41.28 0.95 -24.05
CA LEU A 9 -42.57 0.20 -23.99
C LEU A 9 -42.46 -1.19 -24.67
N SER A 10 -42.81 -2.34 -24.09
CA SER A 10 -43.98 -2.70 -23.27
C SER A 10 -43.87 -4.17 -22.77
N ARG A 11 -44.21 -4.44 -21.49
CA ARG A 11 -45.31 -5.28 -20.93
C ARG A 11 -45.35 -6.82 -21.14
N LEU A 12 -45.44 -7.49 -19.98
CA LEU A 12 -46.27 -8.66 -19.59
C LEU A 12 -45.85 -10.09 -19.99
N LYS A 13 -45.59 -10.93 -18.97
CA LYS A 13 -46.53 -11.98 -18.50
C LYS A 13 -46.16 -12.53 -17.12
N VAL A 14 -47.18 -12.63 -16.27
CA VAL A 14 -47.19 -13.31 -14.96
C VAL A 14 -47.75 -14.72 -15.17
N GLY A 15 -47.17 -15.71 -14.48
CA GLY A 15 -47.88 -16.92 -14.05
C GLY A 15 -47.22 -18.25 -14.47
N GLN A 16 -46.61 -18.95 -13.51
CA GLN A 16 -47.18 -20.21 -13.00
C GLN A 16 -46.45 -20.65 -11.71
N LEU A 17 -47.26 -20.86 -10.66
CA LEU A 17 -46.92 -21.50 -9.40
C LEU A 17 -46.77 -23.03 -9.59
N ALA A 18 -45.85 -23.63 -8.84
CA ALA A 18 -45.98 -24.97 -8.27
C ALA A 18 -45.32 -24.91 -6.87
N ILE A 19 -46.08 -24.69 -5.79
CA ILE A 19 -46.64 -25.73 -4.89
C ILE A 19 -45.59 -26.75 -4.45
N ILE A 20 -44.98 -26.56 -3.26
CA ILE A 20 -44.82 -27.60 -2.22
C ILE A 20 -44.79 -26.92 -0.84
N ARG A 21 -45.59 -27.40 0.11
CA ARG A 21 -45.62 -27.09 1.56
C ARG A 21 -46.07 -28.38 2.28
N PRO A 22 -45.98 -28.53 3.63
CA PRO A 22 -44.79 -28.72 4.46
C PRO A 22 -44.91 -29.94 5.44
N LEU A 23 -43.82 -30.55 5.88
CA LEU A 23 -43.73 -31.43 7.07
C LEU A 23 -42.23 -31.46 7.51
N VAL A 24 -41.75 -31.51 8.74
CA VAL A 24 -42.24 -31.42 10.13
C VAL A 24 -41.00 -31.13 11.01
N LYS A 25 -41.28 -30.53 12.17
CA LYS A 25 -40.49 -30.39 13.41
C LYS A 25 -39.35 -31.41 13.63
N ASP A 26 -38.20 -30.95 14.08
CA ASP A 26 -37.72 -31.07 15.48
C ASP A 26 -36.19 -30.89 15.59
N SER A 27 -35.78 -30.32 16.74
CA SER A 27 -34.43 -30.33 17.34
C SER A 27 -33.32 -29.44 16.75
N LEU A 28 -33.17 -28.26 17.35
CA LEU A 28 -31.91 -27.50 17.44
C LEU A 28 -30.93 -28.20 18.40
N PRO A 29 -29.61 -28.10 18.14
CA PRO A 29 -28.66 -27.89 19.21
C PRO A 29 -27.92 -26.55 19.07
N SER A 30 -27.76 -25.91 20.22
CA SER A 30 -27.04 -24.67 20.49
C SER A 30 -25.66 -24.57 19.84
N ILE A 31 -25.41 -23.48 19.11
CA ILE A 31 -24.04 -23.10 18.71
C ILE A 31 -23.52 -22.06 19.73
N THR A 32 -22.72 -22.56 20.66
CA THR A 32 -21.86 -21.77 21.54
C THR A 32 -20.76 -21.06 20.76
N ARG A 33 -20.49 -19.80 21.18
CA ARG A 33 -19.37 -18.94 20.79
C ARG A 33 -18.09 -19.71 20.43
N ARG A 34 -17.58 -19.53 19.20
CA ARG A 34 -16.17 -19.74 18.85
C ARG A 34 -15.61 -18.50 18.18
N SER A 35 -14.77 -17.82 18.95
CA SER A 35 -13.55 -17.11 18.59
C SER A 35 -13.17 -17.10 17.10
N PHE A 36 -12.92 -15.88 16.59
CA PHE A 36 -12.17 -15.61 15.36
C PHE A 36 -10.83 -16.36 15.39
N ALA A 37 -10.76 -17.49 14.68
CA ALA A 37 -9.51 -18.17 14.39
C ALA A 37 -8.99 -17.68 13.04
N TYR A 38 -7.84 -17.02 13.11
CA TYR A 38 -6.97 -16.65 12.00
C TYR A 38 -6.68 -17.90 11.13
N TYR A 39 -6.88 -17.83 9.82
CA TYR A 39 -6.48 -18.87 8.87
C TYR A 39 -5.11 -18.52 8.26
N PRO A 40 -3.98 -19.15 8.65
CA PRO A 40 -2.76 -19.09 7.88
C PRO A 40 -2.67 -20.36 7.04
N ASN A 41 -3.24 -20.34 5.84
CA ASN A 41 -2.95 -21.31 4.76
C ASN A 41 -3.60 -20.84 3.46
N LEU A 42 -3.02 -19.80 2.85
CA LEU A 42 -3.17 -19.55 1.41
C LEU A 42 -2.29 -20.58 0.69
N GLN A 43 -2.75 -21.83 0.60
CA GLN A 43 -2.32 -22.67 -0.50
C GLN A 43 -2.87 -22.03 -1.78
N ALA A 44 -1.97 -21.77 -2.73
CA ALA A 44 -2.30 -21.18 -4.01
C ALA A 44 -3.53 -21.89 -4.61
N VAL A 45 -4.65 -21.19 -4.67
CA VAL A 45 -5.75 -21.58 -5.53
C VAL A 45 -5.20 -21.44 -6.95
N ASN A 46 -4.85 -22.57 -7.57
CA ASN A 46 -4.51 -22.66 -8.99
C ASN A 46 -5.69 -22.13 -9.81
N LYS A 47 -5.72 -20.82 -10.06
CA LYS A 47 -6.39 -20.29 -11.25
C LYS A 47 -5.59 -20.81 -12.46
N PRO A 48 -6.25 -21.16 -13.58
CA PRO A 48 -5.52 -21.53 -14.78
C PRO A 48 -4.57 -20.40 -15.14
N ASP A 49 -3.31 -20.75 -15.35
CA ASP A 49 -2.27 -19.84 -15.78
C ASP A 49 -2.77 -19.07 -17.02
N ILE A 50 -2.64 -17.75 -17.07
CA ILE A 50 -3.18 -16.95 -18.18
C ILE A 50 -2.62 -17.42 -19.53
N TYR A 51 -1.41 -17.96 -19.50
CA TYR A 51 -0.74 -18.67 -20.60
C TYR A 51 -1.53 -19.87 -21.13
N GLN A 52 -2.14 -20.68 -20.24
CA GLN A 52 -2.97 -21.82 -20.64
C GLN A 52 -4.33 -21.40 -21.19
N GLN A 53 -4.91 -20.29 -20.72
CA GLN A 53 -6.19 -19.79 -21.24
C GLN A 53 -6.05 -19.13 -22.60
N LEU A 54 -4.91 -18.49 -22.86
CA LEU A 54 -4.63 -17.78 -24.11
C LEU A 54 -3.78 -18.60 -25.09
N ASN A 55 -3.43 -19.85 -24.74
CA ASN A 55 -2.55 -20.72 -25.53
C ASN A 55 -1.20 -20.05 -25.89
N ILE A 56 -0.67 -19.23 -24.98
CA ILE A 56 0.61 -18.55 -25.11
C ILE A 56 1.69 -19.47 -24.52
N MET A 57 2.72 -19.79 -25.30
CA MET A 57 3.92 -20.51 -24.83
C MET A 57 5.12 -19.57 -24.89
N PRO A 58 5.50 -18.90 -23.78
CA PRO A 58 6.60 -17.96 -23.80
C PRO A 58 7.90 -18.66 -24.17
N ARG A 59 8.64 -18.08 -25.13
CA ARG A 59 9.91 -18.64 -25.60
C ARG A 59 11.07 -17.97 -24.88
N TYR A 60 11.82 -18.73 -24.09
CA TYR A 60 12.92 -18.19 -23.30
C TYR A 60 14.25 -18.28 -24.06
N LEU A 61 14.97 -17.16 -24.16
CA LEU A 61 16.40 -17.12 -24.52
C LEU A 61 17.28 -17.30 -23.27
N LYS A 62 16.77 -16.84 -22.13
CA LYS A 62 17.35 -17.05 -20.80
C LYS A 62 16.20 -17.24 -19.82
N SER A 63 16.24 -18.32 -19.04
CA SER A 63 15.28 -18.60 -17.98
C SER A 63 15.93 -18.43 -16.61
N VAL A 64 15.10 -18.24 -15.58
CA VAL A 64 15.53 -18.38 -14.18
C VAL A 64 16.21 -19.73 -14.04
N LYS A 65 17.41 -19.75 -13.47
CA LYS A 65 17.94 -21.00 -12.96
C LYS A 65 17.14 -21.30 -11.70
N HIS A 66 16.17 -22.23 -11.79
CA HIS A 66 15.62 -22.85 -10.59
C HIS A 66 16.81 -23.48 -9.85
N SER A 67 17.37 -22.74 -8.89
CA SER A 67 18.14 -23.39 -7.84
C SER A 67 17.12 -24.18 -7.02
N ILE A 68 16.93 -25.43 -7.44
CA ILE A 68 16.42 -26.47 -6.58
C ILE A 68 17.26 -26.40 -5.30
N ALA A 69 16.56 -26.23 -4.18
CA ALA A 69 17.10 -26.01 -2.85
C ALA A 69 17.78 -24.65 -2.67
N THR A 70 17.11 -23.79 -1.89
CA THR A 70 17.77 -23.23 -0.72
C THR A 70 18.73 -24.29 -0.19
N LYS A 71 20.05 -24.10 -0.36
CA LYS A 71 20.98 -24.64 0.63
C LYS A 71 20.44 -24.06 1.92
N GLN A 72 19.65 -24.86 2.65
CA GLN A 72 19.29 -24.56 4.00
C GLN A 72 20.63 -24.36 4.67
N ALA A 73 20.94 -23.10 4.97
CA ALA A 73 21.84 -22.83 6.06
C ALA A 73 21.38 -23.75 7.20
N PRO A 74 22.30 -24.45 7.89
CA PRO A 74 21.92 -25.30 9.02
C PRO A 74 20.90 -24.52 9.85
N PRO A 75 19.76 -25.12 10.23
CA PRO A 75 18.62 -24.38 10.74
C PRO A 75 19.10 -23.42 11.79
N SER A 76 19.11 -22.13 11.46
CA SER A 76 19.31 -21.12 12.49
C SER A 76 18.17 -21.36 13.46
N THR A 77 18.47 -21.44 14.75
CA THR A 77 17.46 -21.72 15.77
C THR A 77 16.34 -20.67 15.79
N HIS A 78 16.49 -19.56 15.06
CA HIS A 78 15.50 -18.52 14.86
C HIS A 78 15.41 -18.12 13.39
N THR A 79 14.20 -18.05 12.85
CA THR A 79 13.90 -17.48 11.52
C THR A 79 13.78 -15.95 11.60
N VAL A 80 13.85 -15.23 10.47
CA VAL A 80 13.62 -13.76 10.45
C VAL A 80 12.30 -13.38 11.16
N PRO A 81 11.16 -14.06 10.91
CA PRO A 81 9.92 -13.85 11.66
C PRO A 81 10.07 -14.01 13.18
N ASP A 82 10.79 -15.02 13.66
CA ASP A 82 10.96 -15.26 15.11
C ASP A 82 11.79 -14.16 15.77
N VAL A 83 12.87 -13.73 15.11
CA VAL A 83 13.72 -12.64 15.60
C VAL A 83 12.91 -11.35 15.68
N VAL A 84 12.20 -11.00 14.60
CA VAL A 84 11.37 -9.79 14.55
C VAL A 84 10.28 -9.81 15.62
N LYS A 85 9.60 -10.95 15.78
CA LYS A 85 8.57 -11.13 16.81
C LYS A 85 9.13 -10.92 18.22
N GLY A 86 10.32 -11.46 18.49
CA GLY A 86 11.03 -11.27 19.75
C GLY A 86 11.33 -9.80 20.04
N VAL A 87 11.90 -9.09 19.06
CA VAL A 87 12.23 -7.65 19.18
C VAL A 87 10.96 -6.81 19.41
N ILE A 88 9.88 -7.07 18.66
CA ILE A 88 8.60 -6.38 18.82
C ILE A 88 8.02 -6.58 20.22
N GLN A 89 8.04 -7.82 20.73
CA GLN A 89 7.49 -8.12 22.05
C GLN A 89 8.31 -7.50 23.17
N ASP A 90 9.63 -7.47 23.03
CA ASP A 90 10.54 -6.87 23.99
C ASP A 90 10.34 -5.35 24.08
N ILE A 91 10.26 -4.66 22.93
CA ILE A 91 9.96 -3.22 22.88
C ILE A 91 8.60 -2.91 23.48
N ARG A 92 7.59 -3.77 23.26
CA ARG A 92 6.27 -3.60 23.89
C ARG A 92 6.33 -3.66 25.42
N ASN A 93 7.19 -4.52 25.96
CA ASN A 93 7.29 -4.74 27.40
C ASN A 93 8.21 -3.75 28.11
N ASN A 94 9.27 -3.31 27.42
CA ASN A 94 10.41 -2.62 28.02
C ASN A 94 10.73 -1.25 27.40
N GLY A 95 9.92 -0.78 26.43
CA GLY A 95 9.98 0.58 25.91
C GLY A 95 11.36 1.01 25.39
N ASP A 96 11.75 2.24 25.73
CA ASP A 96 13.02 2.86 25.34
C ASP A 96 14.26 2.04 25.73
N ALA A 97 14.19 1.29 26.84
CA ALA A 97 15.31 0.46 27.29
C ALA A 97 15.63 -0.64 26.27
N ALA A 98 14.60 -1.32 25.76
CA ALA A 98 14.76 -2.32 24.70
C ALA A 98 15.22 -1.67 23.38
N VAL A 99 14.63 -0.53 23.00
CA VAL A 99 15.05 0.20 21.79
C VAL A 99 16.54 0.52 21.82
N ARG A 100 17.04 1.04 22.95
CA ARG A 100 18.45 1.36 23.15
C ARG A 100 19.33 0.11 23.09
N GLN A 101 18.93 -0.97 23.75
CA GLN A 101 19.66 -2.24 23.71
C GLN A 101 19.83 -2.77 22.28
N TYR A 102 18.78 -2.71 21.45
CA TYR A 102 18.87 -3.16 20.06
C TYR A 102 19.68 -2.22 19.17
N SER A 103 19.59 -0.90 19.38
CA SER A 103 20.42 0.06 18.64
C SER A 103 21.91 -0.11 18.96
N GLU A 104 22.26 -0.34 20.23
CA GLU A 104 23.65 -0.61 20.61
C GLU A 104 24.16 -1.94 20.03
N LYS A 105 23.30 -2.98 20.02
CA LYS A 105 23.65 -4.29 19.47
C LYS A 105 23.88 -4.27 17.96
N PHE A 106 23.01 -3.63 17.20
CA PHE A 106 23.00 -3.72 15.74
C PHE A 106 23.74 -2.56 15.07
N ASP A 107 23.60 -1.35 15.62
CA ASP A 107 24.14 -0.13 15.02
C ASP A 107 25.38 0.39 15.77
N LYS A 108 25.73 -0.21 16.93
CA LYS A 108 26.76 0.28 17.86
C LYS A 108 26.53 1.74 18.24
N TRP A 109 25.26 2.10 18.42
CA TRP A 109 24.80 3.47 18.60
C TRP A 109 23.87 3.58 19.81
N SER A 110 24.22 4.48 20.75
CA SER A 110 23.46 4.68 21.99
C SER A 110 23.61 6.13 22.50
N PRO A 111 23.18 7.13 21.71
CA PRO A 111 23.28 8.54 22.10
C PRO A 111 22.35 8.86 23.28
N PRO A 112 22.57 9.95 24.03
CA PRO A 112 21.65 10.35 25.11
C PRO A 112 20.20 10.48 24.64
N SER A 113 19.99 11.00 23.42
CA SER A 113 18.70 11.09 22.74
C SER A 113 18.83 10.55 21.32
N PHE A 114 17.89 9.71 20.89
CA PHE A 114 17.77 9.35 19.47
C PHE A 114 17.12 10.47 18.65
N ARG A 115 16.28 11.31 19.27
CA ARG A 115 15.70 12.49 18.62
C ARG A 115 16.79 13.55 18.44
N LEU A 116 16.98 13.99 17.21
CA LEU A 116 17.91 15.08 16.89
C LEU A 116 17.32 16.43 17.36
N SER A 117 18.18 17.27 17.93
CA SER A 117 17.84 18.65 18.21
C SER A 117 17.87 19.49 16.93
N GLN A 118 17.27 20.68 16.95
CA GLN A 118 17.38 21.61 15.82
C GLN A 118 18.84 21.98 15.53
N THR A 119 19.67 22.10 16.57
CA THR A 119 21.11 22.36 16.43
C THR A 119 21.84 21.23 15.70
N ASP A 120 21.49 19.96 15.99
CA ASP A 120 22.07 18.81 15.28
C ASP A 120 21.66 18.80 13.80
N ILE A 121 20.39 19.14 13.53
CA ILE A 121 19.85 19.23 12.17
C ILE A 121 20.53 20.36 11.38
N ASP A 122 20.67 21.55 11.97
CA ASP A 122 21.33 22.69 11.34
C ASP A 122 22.81 22.39 11.05
N ALA A 123 23.50 21.72 11.97
CA ALA A 123 24.89 21.27 11.78
C ALA A 123 25.00 20.24 10.64
N ALA A 124 24.08 19.27 10.57
CA ALA A 124 24.02 18.29 9.49
C ALA A 124 23.80 18.96 8.12
N ILE A 125 22.92 19.95 8.04
CA ILE A 125 22.69 20.72 6.81
C ILE A 125 23.95 21.52 6.43
N ALA A 126 24.59 22.19 7.39
CA ALA A 126 25.79 22.99 7.15
C ALA A 126 27.00 22.15 6.69
N ALA A 127 27.06 20.88 7.09
CA ALA A 127 28.10 19.95 6.68
C ALA A 127 27.90 19.41 5.25
N CYS A 128 26.74 19.63 4.62
CA CYS A 128 26.49 19.21 3.25
C CYS A 128 27.12 20.17 2.23
N PRO A 129 27.68 19.66 1.11
CA PRO A 129 28.06 20.51 -0.01
C PRO A 129 26.86 21.32 -0.51
N GLU A 130 27.11 22.57 -0.93
CA GLU A 130 26.04 23.47 -1.42
C GLU A 130 25.27 22.85 -2.59
N GLN A 131 25.98 22.16 -3.50
CA GLN A 131 25.35 21.47 -4.62
C GLN A 131 24.38 20.38 -4.16
N THR A 132 24.76 19.58 -3.16
CA THR A 132 23.86 18.55 -2.58
C THR A 132 22.57 19.16 -2.05
N ILE A 133 22.64 20.31 -1.39
CA ILE A 133 21.44 21.02 -0.91
C ILE A 133 20.59 21.54 -2.07
N LYS A 134 21.20 22.04 -3.16
CA LYS A 134 20.48 22.47 -4.37
C LYS A 134 19.77 21.29 -5.03
N ASP A 135 20.45 20.16 -5.20
CA ASP A 135 19.89 18.96 -5.81
C ASP A 135 18.73 18.40 -4.99
N ILE A 136 18.86 18.35 -3.65
CA ILE A 136 17.77 17.95 -2.75
C ILE A 136 16.53 18.82 -2.97
N LYS A 137 16.71 20.16 -3.08
CA LYS A 137 15.59 21.08 -3.29
C LYS A 137 14.94 20.88 -4.65
N GLU A 138 15.73 20.66 -5.70
CA GLU A 138 15.23 20.41 -7.06
C GLU A 138 14.41 19.11 -7.13
N VAL A 139 14.95 18.01 -6.59
CA VAL A 139 14.22 16.73 -6.54
C VAL A 139 12.93 16.88 -5.74
N GLN A 140 12.97 17.56 -4.59
CA GLN A 140 11.78 17.81 -3.79
C GLN A 140 10.76 18.70 -4.51
N HIS A 141 11.20 19.65 -5.34
CA HIS A 141 10.31 20.44 -6.17
C HIS A 141 9.55 19.55 -7.17
N ASN A 142 10.24 18.62 -7.84
CA ASN A 142 9.63 17.69 -8.78
C ASN A 142 8.61 16.76 -8.09
N VAL A 143 9.01 16.13 -6.97
CA VAL A 143 8.11 15.25 -6.20
C VAL A 143 6.90 16.01 -5.66
N ARG A 144 7.10 17.23 -5.14
CA ARG A 144 6.01 18.07 -4.64
C ARG A 144 5.03 18.44 -5.75
N THR A 145 5.54 18.79 -6.93
CA THR A 145 4.71 19.17 -8.07
C THR A 145 3.77 18.03 -8.46
N PHE A 146 4.29 16.81 -8.58
CA PHE A 146 3.47 15.65 -8.94
C PHE A 146 2.51 15.24 -7.80
N ALA A 147 3.00 15.18 -6.55
CA ALA A 147 2.16 14.86 -5.39
C ALA A 147 1.02 15.87 -5.20
N GLN A 148 1.27 17.16 -5.47
CA GLN A 148 0.24 18.20 -5.37
C GLN A 148 -0.84 17.99 -6.43
N ALA A 149 -0.46 17.69 -7.67
CA ALA A 149 -1.41 17.35 -8.73
C ALA A 149 -2.28 16.14 -8.36
N GLN A 150 -1.70 15.11 -7.75
CA GLN A 150 -2.47 13.98 -7.22
C GLN A 150 -3.45 14.43 -6.12
N ARG A 151 -3.01 15.28 -5.18
CA ARG A 151 -3.86 15.75 -4.07
C ARG A 151 -5.02 16.59 -4.58
N ASP A 152 -4.77 17.43 -5.57
CA ASP A 152 -5.77 18.32 -6.17
C ASP A 152 -6.79 17.56 -7.02
N SER A 153 -6.44 16.36 -7.51
CA SER A 153 -7.36 15.48 -8.24
C SER A 153 -8.43 14.84 -7.34
N ILE A 154 -8.18 14.74 -6.02
CA ILE A 154 -9.09 14.12 -5.06
C ILE A 154 -10.09 15.16 -4.53
N LYS A 155 -11.39 14.94 -4.75
CA LYS A 155 -12.47 15.85 -4.37
C LYS A 155 -13.37 15.29 -3.27
N ASP A 156 -13.75 16.17 -2.36
CA ASP A 156 -14.85 15.95 -1.42
C ASP A 156 -16.18 16.26 -2.12
N PHE A 157 -17.27 15.62 -1.69
CA PHE A 157 -18.60 15.90 -2.23
C PHE A 157 -19.70 15.72 -1.17
N GLU A 158 -20.85 16.31 -1.45
CA GLU A 158 -22.12 16.07 -0.75
C GLU A 158 -23.23 15.99 -1.79
N LEU A 159 -24.16 15.05 -1.60
CA LEU A 159 -25.30 14.81 -2.46
C LEU A 159 -26.57 14.77 -1.63
N GLU A 160 -27.56 15.57 -2.03
CA GLU A 160 -28.93 15.40 -1.56
C GLU A 160 -29.61 14.30 -2.39
N ILE A 161 -29.84 13.13 -1.79
CA ILE A 161 -30.40 11.97 -2.51
C ILE A 161 -31.93 12.00 -2.60
N GLN A 162 -32.57 12.74 -1.69
CA GLN A 162 -34.00 13.06 -1.65
C GLN A 162 -34.17 14.30 -0.75
N PRO A 163 -35.30 15.04 -0.84
CA PRO A 163 -35.50 16.26 -0.07
C PRO A 163 -35.16 16.11 1.42
N GLY A 164 -34.14 16.84 1.88
CA GLY A 164 -33.64 16.85 3.25
C GLY A 164 -32.84 15.62 3.67
N VAL A 165 -32.26 14.83 2.74
CA VAL A 165 -31.36 13.71 3.05
C VAL A 165 -30.05 13.87 2.30
N PHE A 166 -28.99 14.16 3.04
CA PHE A 166 -27.66 14.46 2.55
C PHE A 166 -26.70 13.31 2.85
N LEU A 167 -25.94 12.88 1.85
CA LEU A 167 -24.84 11.93 1.97
C LEU A 167 -23.58 12.59 1.43
N GLY A 168 -22.48 12.52 2.16
CA GLY A 168 -21.24 13.12 1.72
C GLY A 168 -20.01 12.28 1.97
N GLN A 169 -18.92 12.68 1.33
CA GLN A 169 -17.60 12.08 1.43
C GLN A 169 -16.55 13.16 1.71
N LYS A 170 -15.63 12.88 2.64
CA LYS A 170 -14.44 13.69 2.90
C LYS A 170 -13.16 12.86 2.82
N ASN A 171 -12.08 13.49 2.37
CA ASN A 171 -10.75 12.88 2.33
C ASN A 171 -9.86 13.49 3.42
N ASN A 172 -9.92 12.89 4.61
CA ASN A 172 -9.24 13.39 5.79
C ASN A 172 -7.79 12.88 5.86
N PRO A 173 -6.77 13.73 5.98
CA PRO A 173 -5.41 13.26 6.20
C PRO A 173 -5.27 12.47 7.50
N LEU A 174 -4.26 11.60 7.53
CA LEU A 174 -3.80 10.97 8.76
C LEU A 174 -3.24 12.02 9.73
N ASN A 175 -3.35 11.76 11.03
CA ASN A 175 -2.89 12.72 12.04
C ASN A 175 -1.37 12.61 12.25
N ARG A 176 -0.86 11.38 12.36
CA ARG A 176 0.57 11.12 12.55
C ARG A 176 1.08 9.96 11.70
N VAL A 177 2.19 10.18 11.00
CA VAL A 177 2.84 9.20 10.12
C VAL A 177 4.30 9.00 10.57
N GLY A 178 4.76 7.76 10.56
CA GLY A 178 6.17 7.41 10.68
C GLY A 178 6.76 7.07 9.31
N ALA A 179 7.87 7.68 8.95
CA ALA A 179 8.62 7.42 7.73
C ALA A 179 9.96 6.76 8.09
N TYR A 180 10.17 5.53 7.64
CA TYR A 180 11.44 4.83 7.78
C TYR A 180 12.31 5.07 6.55
N ILE A 181 13.48 5.67 6.76
CA ILE A 181 14.45 5.98 5.71
C ILE A 181 15.62 5.00 5.86
N PRO A 182 15.75 4.00 4.97
CA PRO A 182 16.84 3.04 5.07
C PRO A 182 18.22 3.73 4.96
N GLY A 183 19.26 3.05 5.46
CA GLY A 183 20.60 3.61 5.52
C GLY A 183 21.60 2.60 6.07
N GLY A 184 22.60 3.08 6.82
CA GLY A 184 23.62 2.26 7.47
C GLY A 184 24.79 1.88 6.56
N ARG A 185 24.53 1.59 5.29
CA ARG A 185 25.57 1.31 4.28
C ARG A 185 25.88 2.52 3.39
N TYR A 186 24.85 3.25 2.97
CA TYR A 186 24.94 4.44 2.12
C TYR A 186 23.87 5.46 2.53
N PRO A 187 24.11 6.77 2.32
CA PRO A 187 23.09 7.78 2.53
C PRO A 187 21.97 7.62 1.48
N LEU A 188 20.72 7.52 1.93
CA LEU A 188 19.54 7.48 1.06
C LEU A 188 18.73 8.76 1.21
N LEU A 189 18.67 9.54 0.12
CA LEU A 189 17.96 10.82 0.05
C LEU A 189 16.53 10.64 -0.46
N ALA A 190 16.39 9.86 -1.54
CA ALA A 190 15.14 9.70 -2.28
C ALA A 190 13.98 9.26 -1.38
N SER A 191 14.19 8.29 -0.49
CA SER A 191 13.12 7.80 0.39
C SER A 191 12.56 8.89 1.30
N ALA A 192 13.34 9.90 1.70
CA ALA A 192 12.81 11.04 2.45
C ALA A 192 11.83 11.87 1.61
N HIS A 193 12.17 12.12 0.35
CA HIS A 193 11.29 12.83 -0.59
C HIS A 193 10.02 12.02 -0.89
N MET A 194 10.15 10.71 -1.09
CA MET A 194 9.01 9.86 -1.46
C MET A 194 8.06 9.54 -0.29
N THR A 195 8.53 9.64 0.96
CA THR A 195 7.69 9.32 2.13
C THR A 195 7.25 10.59 2.87
N ILE A 196 8.19 11.37 3.39
CA ILE A 196 7.91 12.53 4.24
C ILE A 196 7.21 13.62 3.43
N LEU A 197 7.79 14.01 2.28
CA LEU A 197 7.23 15.12 1.48
C LEU A 197 5.83 14.77 0.97
N THR A 198 5.63 13.55 0.46
CA THR A 198 4.31 13.09 0.00
C THR A 198 3.27 13.11 1.12
N ALA A 199 3.64 12.71 2.35
CA ALA A 199 2.76 12.81 3.52
C ALA A 199 2.41 14.27 3.85
N LYS A 200 3.38 15.19 3.81
CA LYS A 200 3.13 16.63 4.05
C LYS A 200 2.22 17.23 2.98
N VAL A 201 2.39 16.86 1.71
CA VAL A 201 1.49 17.29 0.61
C VAL A 201 0.07 16.75 0.79
N ALA A 202 -0.10 15.54 1.33
CA ALA A 202 -1.43 15.02 1.66
C ALA A 202 -2.14 15.82 2.79
N GLY A 203 -1.39 16.59 3.59
CA GLY A 203 -1.90 17.38 4.71
C GLY A 203 -1.71 16.70 6.08
N VAL A 204 -0.81 15.71 6.18
CA VAL A 204 -0.48 15.08 7.45
C VAL A 204 0.16 16.10 8.39
N LYS A 205 -0.41 16.22 9.60
CA LYS A 205 -0.01 17.24 10.57
C LYS A 205 1.37 16.95 11.16
N HIS A 206 1.61 15.71 11.57
CA HIS A 206 2.87 15.29 12.19
C HIS A 206 3.50 14.11 11.45
N VAL A 207 4.69 14.30 10.92
CA VAL A 207 5.50 13.27 10.25
C VAL A 207 6.80 13.10 11.02
N ILE A 208 7.04 11.89 11.49
CA ILE A 208 8.27 11.50 12.17
C ILE A 208 9.13 10.70 11.19
N GLY A 209 10.41 11.02 11.10
CA GLY A 209 11.36 10.27 10.28
C GLY A 209 12.36 9.50 11.14
N CYS A 210 12.63 8.24 10.81
CA CYS A 210 13.69 7.43 11.42
C CYS A 210 14.73 7.03 10.37
N THR A 211 16.01 7.13 10.70
CA THR A 211 17.10 6.61 9.86
C THR A 211 18.26 6.10 10.72
N PRO A 212 18.92 4.97 10.39
CA PRO A 212 20.10 4.52 11.13
C PRO A 212 21.29 5.48 10.96
N PRO A 213 22.22 5.54 11.92
CA PRO A 213 23.53 6.15 11.70
C PRO A 213 24.31 5.41 10.61
N ILE A 214 25.28 6.07 9.97
CA ILE A 214 26.22 5.44 9.02
C ILE A 214 27.58 5.40 9.69
N ALA A 215 28.11 4.19 9.90
CA ALA A 215 29.38 3.98 10.60
C ALA A 215 29.47 4.68 11.98
N GLY A 216 28.33 4.80 12.69
CA GLY A 216 28.25 5.49 13.99
C GLY A 216 28.21 7.02 13.88
N GLU A 217 27.98 7.58 12.69
CA GLU A 217 27.89 9.01 12.45
C GLU A 217 26.51 9.42 11.91
N ILE A 218 26.22 10.72 12.04
CA ILE A 218 24.99 11.32 11.49
C ILE A 218 25.11 11.35 9.95
N PRO A 219 24.14 10.76 9.21
CA PRO A 219 24.11 10.82 7.75
C PRO A 219 23.62 12.20 7.30
N ASN A 220 24.51 13.19 7.30
CA ASN A 220 24.21 14.62 7.11
C ASN A 220 23.25 14.91 5.95
N ALA A 221 23.52 14.34 4.77
CA ALA A 221 22.70 14.55 3.59
C ALA A 221 21.28 13.95 3.74
N THR A 222 21.15 12.78 4.38
CA THR A 222 19.86 12.16 4.69
C THR A 222 19.06 13.01 5.69
N ILE A 223 19.70 13.54 6.73
CA ILE A 223 19.05 14.44 7.69
C ILE A 223 18.58 15.72 7.01
N ALA A 224 19.42 16.33 6.16
CA ALA A 224 19.05 17.50 5.36
C ALA A 224 17.84 17.21 4.46
N ALA A 225 17.82 16.05 3.78
CA ALA A 225 16.69 15.62 2.95
C ALA A 225 15.39 15.44 3.76
N MET A 226 15.46 14.80 4.94
CA MET A 226 14.31 14.60 5.82
C MET A 226 13.75 15.93 6.35
N HIS A 227 14.64 16.83 6.79
CA HIS A 227 14.24 18.14 7.30
C HIS A 227 13.58 18.99 6.20
N LEU A 228 14.24 19.12 5.05
CA LEU A 228 13.72 19.90 3.91
C LEU A 228 12.40 19.32 3.35
N ALA A 229 12.22 18.00 3.43
CA ALA A 229 10.96 17.35 3.06
C ALA A 229 9.80 17.71 4.01
N GLY A 230 10.09 18.20 5.21
CA GLY A 230 9.12 18.68 6.20
C GLY A 230 8.86 17.70 7.35
N ALA A 231 9.83 16.86 7.72
CA ALA A 231 9.73 16.05 8.93
C ALA A 231 9.61 16.96 10.16
N ASP A 232 8.65 16.66 11.03
CA ASP A 232 8.43 17.41 12.27
C ASP A 232 9.38 16.92 13.38
N GLU A 233 9.76 15.64 13.35
CA GLU A 233 10.77 15.05 14.24
C GLU A 233 11.66 14.07 13.47
N ILE A 234 12.95 14.07 13.77
CA ILE A 234 13.93 13.15 13.16
C ILE A 234 14.62 12.37 14.27
N TYR A 235 14.58 11.04 14.15
CA TYR A 235 15.22 10.11 15.05
C TYR A 235 16.34 9.36 14.33
N LEU A 236 17.54 9.38 14.90
CA LEU A 236 18.67 8.62 14.41
C LEU A 236 18.63 7.20 14.99
N LEU A 237 17.70 6.40 14.45
CA LEU A 237 17.38 5.04 14.86
C LEU A 237 16.95 4.23 13.63
N GLY A 238 17.46 3.01 13.49
CA GLY A 238 17.17 2.12 12.34
C GLY A 238 16.50 0.80 12.70
N GLY A 239 16.32 -0.05 11.70
CA GLY A 239 15.96 -1.45 11.87
C GLY A 239 14.56 -1.72 12.42
N VAL A 240 14.38 -2.92 12.96
CA VAL A 240 13.11 -3.39 13.56
C VAL A 240 12.75 -2.51 14.76
N GLN A 241 13.74 -2.08 15.53
CA GLN A 241 13.56 -1.27 16.73
C GLN A 241 12.95 0.10 16.41
N ALA A 242 13.37 0.77 15.33
CA ALA A 242 12.75 2.02 14.89
C ALA A 242 11.28 1.82 14.49
N VAL A 243 11.02 0.79 13.68
CA VAL A 243 9.68 0.49 13.15
C VAL A 243 8.72 0.13 14.28
N ALA A 244 9.15 -0.73 15.21
CA ALA A 244 8.37 -1.12 16.37
C ALA A 244 8.13 0.05 17.33
N ALA A 245 9.14 0.88 17.60
CA ALA A 245 8.99 2.05 18.45
C ALA A 245 7.99 3.07 17.89
N MET A 246 8.01 3.33 16.58
CA MET A 246 7.01 4.18 15.93
C MET A 246 5.60 3.55 15.95
N ALA A 247 5.48 2.24 15.71
CA ALA A 247 4.19 1.56 15.62
C ALA A 247 3.48 1.42 16.97
N ILE A 248 4.23 1.08 18.02
CA ILE A 248 3.71 0.76 19.35
C ILE A 248 3.70 2.02 20.22
N GLY A 249 4.65 2.92 20.01
CA GLY A 249 4.97 4.01 20.93
C GLY A 249 5.86 3.54 22.07
N THR A 250 6.69 4.45 22.56
CA THR A 250 7.59 4.30 23.71
C THR A 250 7.55 5.59 24.53
N GLU A 251 8.34 5.68 25.59
CA GLU A 251 8.42 6.85 26.45
C GLU A 251 8.85 8.11 25.69
N THR A 252 9.73 7.97 24.70
CA THR A 252 10.26 9.11 23.92
C THR A 252 9.83 9.14 22.45
N ILE A 253 9.33 8.03 21.91
CA ILE A 253 8.85 7.96 20.52
C ILE A 253 7.33 7.79 20.53
N PRO A 254 6.55 8.82 20.13
CA PRO A 254 5.11 8.71 20.15
C PRO A 254 4.60 7.77 19.05
N ARG A 255 3.55 7.02 19.37
CA ARG A 255 2.89 6.13 18.40
C ARG A 255 2.37 6.89 17.18
N VAL A 256 2.51 6.29 16.00
CA VAL A 256 1.99 6.78 14.72
C VAL A 256 0.78 5.96 14.24
N ASP A 257 -0.03 6.53 13.34
CA ASP A 257 -1.20 5.85 12.76
C ASP A 257 -0.83 5.00 11.54
N PHE A 258 0.29 5.35 10.88
CA PHE A 258 0.71 4.75 9.62
C PHE A 258 2.22 4.79 9.44
N LEU A 259 2.78 3.72 8.88
CA LEU A 259 4.19 3.58 8.56
C LEU A 259 4.42 3.55 7.05
N ALA A 260 5.35 4.37 6.58
CA ALA A 260 5.81 4.39 5.20
C ALA A 260 7.31 4.17 5.10
N GLY A 261 7.76 3.67 3.96
CA GLY A 261 9.17 3.59 3.60
C GLY A 261 9.65 2.16 3.45
N PRO A 262 10.56 1.91 2.50
CA PRO A 262 11.11 0.58 2.25
C PRO A 262 12.09 0.19 3.36
N GLY A 263 12.48 -1.07 3.40
CA GLY A 263 13.54 -1.53 4.29
C GLY A 263 13.97 -2.95 3.94
N ASN A 264 15.00 -3.43 4.64
CA ASN A 264 15.46 -4.80 4.47
C ASN A 264 14.38 -5.83 4.91
N ALA A 265 14.67 -7.12 4.72
CA ALA A 265 13.75 -8.20 5.06
C ALA A 265 13.22 -8.14 6.51
N PHE A 266 14.02 -7.66 7.48
CA PHE A 266 13.59 -7.52 8.87
C PHE A 266 12.60 -6.37 9.08
N VAL A 267 12.82 -5.23 8.43
CA VAL A 267 11.89 -4.08 8.46
C VAL A 267 10.59 -4.42 7.74
N ALA A 268 10.67 -5.09 6.59
CA ALA A 268 9.50 -5.56 5.85
C ALA A 268 8.66 -6.54 6.70
N GLU A 269 9.33 -7.49 7.36
CA GLU A 269 8.67 -8.44 8.26
C GLU A 269 8.08 -7.76 9.50
N ALA A 270 8.76 -6.76 10.07
CA ALA A 270 8.23 -5.98 11.20
C ALA A 270 6.95 -5.23 10.82
N LYS A 271 6.95 -4.52 9.69
CA LYS A 271 5.75 -3.86 9.14
C LYS A 271 4.63 -4.89 8.91
N ARG A 272 4.97 -6.08 8.40
CA ARG A 272 3.99 -7.16 8.18
C ARG A 272 3.35 -7.65 9.48
N GLN A 273 4.13 -7.85 10.54
CA GLN A 273 3.62 -8.30 11.84
C GLN A 273 2.83 -7.22 12.59
N LEU A 274 3.16 -5.94 12.37
CA LEU A 274 2.49 -4.79 13.00
C LEU A 274 1.25 -4.31 12.24
N PHE A 275 1.05 -4.77 11.00
CA PHE A 275 -0.11 -4.38 10.20
C PHE A 275 -1.43 -4.79 10.88
N GLY A 276 -2.34 -3.83 10.99
CA GLY A 276 -3.61 -3.97 11.71
C GLY A 276 -3.60 -3.30 13.09
N GLU A 277 -2.42 -3.19 13.73
CA GLU A 277 -2.20 -2.30 14.86
C GLU A 277 -1.79 -0.89 14.39
N VAL A 278 -1.03 -0.84 13.29
CA VAL A 278 -0.68 0.38 12.56
C VAL A 278 -0.96 0.17 11.07
N GLY A 279 -1.33 1.23 10.35
CA GLY A 279 -1.39 1.18 8.89
C GLY A 279 0.01 1.06 8.29
N ILE A 280 0.13 0.43 7.12
CA ILE A 280 1.38 0.40 6.34
C ILE A 280 1.09 0.77 4.89
N ASP A 281 2.11 1.28 4.20
CA ASP A 281 2.10 1.56 2.76
C ASP A 281 1.89 0.32 1.88
N LEU A 282 2.78 -0.67 1.99
CA LEU A 282 2.76 -1.92 1.23
C LEU A 282 3.64 -2.99 1.88
N PHE A 283 3.39 -4.25 1.53
CA PHE A 283 4.30 -5.35 1.86
C PHE A 283 5.44 -5.37 0.85
N ALA A 284 6.65 -5.05 1.31
CA ALA A 284 7.83 -5.02 0.44
C ALA A 284 8.43 -6.42 0.25
N GLY A 285 8.85 -6.71 -0.97
CA GLY A 285 9.78 -7.77 -1.36
C GLY A 285 11.05 -7.18 -1.99
N PRO A 286 11.89 -8.02 -2.61
CA PRO A 286 13.01 -7.57 -3.45
C PRO A 286 12.50 -6.68 -4.57
N THR A 287 13.29 -5.68 -4.91
CA THR A 287 12.98 -4.74 -5.98
C THR A 287 13.13 -5.42 -7.35
N GLU A 288 12.36 -5.00 -8.35
CA GLU A 288 12.17 -5.72 -9.62
C GLU A 288 12.16 -4.75 -10.82
N ILE A 289 12.75 -5.16 -11.95
CA ILE A 289 12.59 -4.46 -13.25
C ILE A 289 12.11 -5.42 -14.32
N LEU A 290 11.22 -4.92 -15.17
CA LEU A 290 10.82 -5.52 -16.43
C LEU A 290 11.03 -4.50 -17.55
N VAL A 291 11.77 -4.89 -18.58
CA VAL A 291 11.87 -4.13 -19.84
C VAL A 291 11.02 -4.81 -20.89
N VAL A 292 10.11 -4.07 -21.51
CA VAL A 292 9.29 -4.50 -22.65
C VAL A 292 9.81 -3.77 -23.89
N ALA A 293 10.36 -4.50 -24.85
CA ALA A 293 11.08 -3.92 -25.98
C ALA A 293 10.63 -4.48 -27.33
N ASP A 294 10.56 -3.64 -28.36
CA ASP A 294 10.35 -4.10 -29.74
C ASP A 294 11.68 -4.21 -30.51
N GLU A 295 11.62 -4.57 -31.80
CA GLU A 295 12.79 -4.70 -32.66
C GLU A 295 13.58 -3.40 -32.89
N THR A 296 13.05 -2.25 -32.49
CA THR A 296 13.69 -0.94 -32.65
C THR A 296 14.51 -0.52 -31.44
N ALA A 297 14.38 -1.25 -30.32
CA ALA A 297 15.10 -0.96 -29.08
C ALA A 297 16.61 -1.17 -29.23
N ASP A 298 17.39 -0.32 -28.56
CA ASP A 298 18.84 -0.48 -28.47
C ASP A 298 19.20 -1.53 -27.41
N PRO A 299 19.82 -2.67 -27.78
CA PRO A 299 20.17 -3.71 -26.84
C PRO A 299 21.16 -3.27 -25.76
N TYR A 300 22.01 -2.28 -26.04
CA TYR A 300 22.96 -1.74 -25.07
C TYR A 300 22.22 -0.98 -23.95
N THR A 301 21.26 -0.12 -24.32
CA THR A 301 20.39 0.59 -23.37
C THR A 301 19.65 -0.40 -22.46
N ILE A 302 19.01 -1.43 -23.04
CA ILE A 302 18.34 -2.50 -22.29
C ILE A 302 19.27 -3.15 -21.26
N ALA A 303 20.50 -3.49 -21.66
CA ALA A 303 21.46 -4.13 -20.78
C ALA A 303 21.88 -3.23 -19.61
N VAL A 304 22.04 -1.92 -19.85
CA VAL A 304 22.34 -0.94 -18.80
C VAL A 304 21.19 -0.83 -17.81
N ASP A 305 19.94 -0.73 -18.28
CA ASP A 305 18.79 -0.56 -17.40
C ASP A 305 18.50 -1.82 -16.57
N LEU A 306 18.63 -3.02 -17.16
CA LEU A 306 18.55 -4.28 -16.42
C LEU A 306 19.60 -4.35 -15.29
N LEU A 307 20.84 -3.95 -15.58
CA LEU A 307 21.92 -3.96 -14.59
C LEU A 307 21.76 -2.89 -13.51
N SER A 308 21.16 -1.73 -13.84
CA SER A 308 20.86 -0.66 -12.87
C SER A 308 19.99 -1.16 -11.73
N GLN A 309 19.09 -2.10 -12.01
CA GLN A 309 18.25 -2.72 -11.00
C GLN A 309 18.94 -3.91 -10.33
N ALA A 310 19.63 -4.76 -11.10
CA ALA A 310 20.32 -5.94 -10.59
C ALA A 310 21.35 -5.62 -9.49
N GLU A 311 21.93 -4.41 -9.48
CA GLU A 311 22.87 -4.00 -8.42
C GLU A 311 22.22 -3.75 -7.05
N HIS A 312 20.90 -3.62 -6.96
CA HIS A 312 20.20 -3.40 -5.69
C HIS A 312 20.32 -4.59 -4.73
N GLY A 313 20.40 -5.82 -5.24
CA GLY A 313 20.45 -7.01 -4.41
C GLY A 313 20.65 -8.30 -5.20
N PRO A 314 21.21 -9.36 -4.59
CA PRO A 314 21.45 -10.63 -5.26
C PRO A 314 20.16 -11.39 -5.60
N ASP A 315 19.03 -11.00 -5.00
CA ASP A 315 17.70 -11.56 -5.18
C ASP A 315 16.76 -10.69 -6.04
N THR A 316 17.29 -9.67 -6.70
CA THR A 316 16.56 -8.77 -7.60
C THR A 316 16.28 -9.41 -8.97
N PRO A 317 15.01 -9.56 -9.37
CA PRO A 317 14.64 -9.96 -10.73
C PRO A 317 14.87 -8.84 -11.76
N ALA A 318 15.44 -9.22 -12.91
CA ALA A 318 15.68 -8.35 -14.05
C ALA A 318 15.24 -9.07 -15.33
N VAL A 319 14.09 -8.67 -15.87
CA VAL A 319 13.40 -9.40 -16.95
C VAL A 319 13.33 -8.55 -18.21
N LEU A 320 13.62 -9.15 -19.37
CA LEU A 320 13.34 -8.59 -20.69
C LEU A 320 12.24 -9.41 -21.36
N VAL A 321 11.21 -8.73 -21.86
CA VAL A 321 10.21 -9.30 -22.78
C VAL A 321 10.32 -8.54 -24.09
N THR A 322 10.54 -9.25 -25.20
CA THR A 322 10.68 -8.63 -26.51
C THR A 322 10.01 -9.42 -27.62
N ASN A 323 9.55 -8.78 -28.69
CA ASN A 323 9.12 -9.48 -29.91
C ASN A 323 10.30 -9.84 -30.84
N SER A 324 11.53 -9.48 -30.49
CA SER A 324 12.71 -9.59 -31.35
C SER A 324 13.77 -10.50 -30.72
N GLU A 325 13.99 -11.67 -31.33
CA GLU A 325 15.06 -12.58 -30.91
C GLU A 325 16.44 -11.93 -30.99
N LYS A 326 16.66 -11.08 -31.99
CA LYS A 326 17.91 -10.37 -32.18
C LYS A 326 18.19 -9.45 -30.99
N VAL A 327 17.23 -8.59 -30.64
CA VAL A 327 17.34 -7.68 -29.49
C VAL A 327 17.59 -8.48 -28.22
N GLY A 328 16.81 -9.55 -27.99
CA GLY A 328 16.98 -10.40 -26.81
C GLY A 328 18.38 -11.02 -26.69
N LYS A 329 18.95 -11.53 -27.78
CA LYS A 329 20.31 -12.11 -27.78
C LYS A 329 21.39 -11.04 -27.57
N GLU A 330 21.32 -9.94 -28.31
CA GLU A 330 22.30 -8.85 -28.21
C GLU A 330 22.29 -8.21 -26.81
N SER A 331 21.12 -8.09 -26.16
CA SER A 331 21.03 -7.61 -24.78
C SER A 331 21.73 -8.53 -23.79
N ILE A 332 21.63 -9.85 -23.95
CA ILE A 332 22.36 -10.81 -23.08
C ILE A 332 23.86 -10.62 -23.22
N GLU A 333 24.35 -10.50 -24.45
CA GLU A 333 25.77 -10.28 -24.74
C GLU A 333 26.27 -8.98 -24.09
N TRP A 334 25.51 -7.88 -24.22
CA TRP A 334 25.87 -6.61 -23.59
C TRP A 334 25.86 -6.65 -22.07
N VAL A 335 24.91 -7.36 -21.45
CA VAL A 335 24.92 -7.56 -19.98
C VAL A 335 26.22 -8.25 -19.55
N ASP A 336 26.63 -9.30 -20.26
CA ASP A 336 27.86 -10.04 -19.95
C ASP A 336 29.13 -9.17 -20.14
N GLU A 337 29.16 -8.29 -21.14
CA GLU A 337 30.27 -7.34 -21.33
C GLU A 337 30.30 -6.26 -20.24
N LEU A 338 29.15 -5.66 -19.91
CA LEU A 338 29.06 -4.61 -18.89
C LEU A 338 29.42 -5.12 -17.48
N LEU A 339 29.06 -6.37 -17.16
CA LEU A 339 29.43 -7.00 -15.88
C LEU A 339 30.95 -7.15 -15.69
N LYS A 340 31.77 -7.09 -16.74
CA LYS A 340 33.23 -7.14 -16.62
C LYS A 340 33.82 -5.84 -16.05
N ILE A 341 33.11 -4.72 -16.21
CA ILE A 341 33.59 -3.38 -15.85
C ILE A 341 32.75 -2.70 -14.76
N LEU A 342 31.54 -3.19 -14.48
CA LEU A 342 30.65 -2.63 -13.47
C LEU A 342 31.24 -2.79 -12.06
N PRO A 343 31.45 -1.71 -11.28
CA PRO A 343 31.99 -1.80 -9.92
C PRO A 343 31.14 -2.67 -8.98
N THR A 344 29.83 -2.70 -9.18
CA THR A 344 28.84 -3.49 -8.43
C THR A 344 28.62 -4.91 -9.00
N ALA A 345 29.41 -5.34 -9.99
CA ALA A 345 29.31 -6.66 -10.62
C ALA A 345 29.25 -7.86 -9.64
N PRO A 346 29.96 -7.88 -8.50
CA PRO A 346 29.84 -8.99 -7.55
C PRO A 346 28.41 -9.23 -7.04
N ILE A 347 27.56 -8.19 -6.99
CA ILE A 347 26.14 -8.29 -6.61
C ILE A 347 25.29 -8.49 -7.85
N ALA A 348 25.43 -7.61 -8.85
CA ALA A 348 24.60 -7.62 -10.06
C ALA A 348 24.68 -8.94 -10.84
N SER A 349 25.87 -9.56 -10.91
CA SER A 349 26.04 -10.86 -11.57
C SER A 349 25.26 -12.00 -10.88
N GLN A 350 25.12 -11.98 -9.55
CA GLN A 350 24.35 -12.99 -8.81
C GLN A 350 22.86 -12.88 -9.11
N SER A 351 22.34 -11.64 -9.13
CA SER A 351 20.97 -11.33 -9.52
C SER A 351 20.72 -11.76 -10.97
N TRP A 352 21.55 -11.31 -11.92
CA TRP A 352 21.38 -11.65 -13.34
C TRP A 352 21.44 -13.16 -13.59
N GLN A 353 22.38 -13.87 -12.97
CA GLN A 353 22.51 -15.33 -13.15
C GLN A 353 21.31 -16.10 -12.58
N SER A 354 20.77 -15.68 -11.45
CA SER A 354 19.76 -16.42 -10.71
C SER A 354 18.35 -16.04 -11.13
N PHE A 355 18.08 -14.75 -11.33
CA PHE A 355 16.75 -14.18 -11.56
C PHE A 355 16.61 -13.43 -12.88
N GLY A 356 17.69 -13.30 -13.66
CA GLY A 356 17.61 -12.70 -14.99
C GLY A 356 16.85 -13.58 -15.98
N GLU A 357 15.94 -12.99 -16.74
CA GLU A 357 15.12 -13.67 -17.75
C GLU A 357 15.05 -12.88 -19.05
N VAL A 358 15.04 -13.58 -20.19
CA VAL A 358 14.79 -13.00 -21.51
C VAL A 358 13.76 -13.84 -22.24
N ILE A 359 12.60 -13.25 -22.47
CA ILE A 359 11.40 -13.85 -23.04
C ILE A 359 11.15 -13.24 -24.42
N VAL A 360 10.95 -14.08 -25.43
CA VAL A 360 10.57 -13.66 -26.77
C VAL A 360 9.10 -13.97 -27.01
N ALA A 361 8.32 -12.91 -27.18
CA ALA A 361 6.93 -12.94 -27.59
C ALA A 361 6.81 -13.00 -29.12
N GLU A 362 5.68 -13.47 -29.65
CA GLU A 362 5.37 -13.44 -31.08
C GLU A 362 5.16 -12.01 -31.58
N ASN A 363 4.57 -11.15 -30.75
CA ASN A 363 4.28 -9.75 -31.06
C ASN A 363 4.14 -8.90 -29.77
N MET A 364 3.94 -7.59 -29.93
CA MET A 364 3.86 -6.68 -28.78
C MET A 364 2.59 -6.84 -27.94
N ASP A 365 1.47 -7.28 -28.52
CA ASP A 365 0.26 -7.57 -27.72
C ASP A 365 0.51 -8.73 -26.77
N GLU A 366 1.18 -9.80 -27.23
CA GLU A 366 1.61 -10.89 -26.35
C GLU A 366 2.65 -10.41 -25.32
N ALA A 367 3.59 -9.55 -25.72
CA ALA A 367 4.58 -8.98 -24.79
C ALA A 367 3.91 -8.22 -23.63
N TYR A 368 2.88 -7.41 -23.91
CA TYR A 368 2.12 -6.72 -22.86
C TYR A 368 1.33 -7.68 -21.97
N LEU A 369 0.78 -8.77 -22.51
CA LEU A 369 0.09 -9.80 -21.72
C LEU A 369 1.06 -10.55 -20.79
N ILE A 370 2.26 -10.89 -21.28
CA ILE A 370 3.34 -11.45 -20.45
C ILE A 370 3.71 -10.47 -19.35
N ALA A 371 3.89 -9.18 -19.69
CA ALA A 371 4.25 -8.15 -18.74
C ALA A 371 3.20 -7.98 -17.62
N ASP A 372 1.91 -7.99 -17.97
CA ASP A 372 0.80 -7.95 -17.02
C ASP A 372 0.73 -9.20 -16.12
N ASP A 373 1.20 -10.35 -16.61
CA ASP A 373 1.29 -11.55 -15.76
C ASP A 373 2.47 -11.46 -14.76
N ILE A 374 3.59 -10.94 -15.22
CA ILE A 374 4.75 -10.71 -14.35
C ILE A 374 4.40 -9.66 -13.29
N ALA A 375 3.66 -8.61 -13.66
CA ALA A 375 3.17 -7.57 -12.76
C ALA A 375 4.30 -6.93 -11.93
N SER A 376 5.37 -6.53 -12.62
CA SER A 376 6.59 -6.00 -12.01
C SER A 376 6.39 -4.63 -11.36
N GLU A 377 7.28 -4.36 -10.40
CA GLU A 377 7.42 -3.07 -9.73
C GLU A 377 7.71 -1.94 -10.73
N HIS A 378 8.78 -2.06 -11.51
CA HIS A 378 9.15 -1.12 -12.55
C HIS A 378 9.00 -1.76 -13.93
N VAL A 379 8.30 -1.08 -14.84
CA VAL A 379 8.12 -1.55 -16.22
C VAL A 379 8.57 -0.46 -17.19
N GLU A 380 9.65 -0.73 -17.92
CA GLU A 380 10.18 0.15 -18.95
C GLU A 380 9.74 -0.28 -20.34
N ILE A 381 9.21 0.65 -21.14
CA ILE A 381 8.64 0.39 -22.47
C ILE A 381 9.57 1.01 -23.51
N LEU A 382 10.45 0.19 -24.07
CA LEU A 382 11.40 0.57 -25.10
C LEU A 382 10.91 0.10 -26.47
N THR A 383 9.84 0.73 -26.93
CA THR A 383 9.22 0.42 -28.24
C THR A 383 9.14 1.68 -29.10
N LYS A 384 8.84 1.52 -30.39
CA LYS A 384 8.56 2.60 -31.32
C LYS A 384 7.37 3.47 -30.88
N ASN A 385 6.36 2.85 -30.27
CA ASN A 385 5.13 3.49 -29.80
C ASN A 385 4.91 3.21 -28.30
N PRO A 386 5.72 3.77 -27.38
CA PRO A 386 5.71 3.35 -25.98
C PRO A 386 4.40 3.65 -25.26
N ARG A 387 3.63 4.64 -25.75
CA ARG A 387 2.35 5.03 -25.15
C ARG A 387 1.25 3.99 -25.30
N GLU A 388 1.37 3.02 -26.20
CA GLU A 388 0.41 1.92 -26.33
C GLU A 388 0.27 1.12 -25.03
N ALA A 389 1.34 1.05 -24.23
CA ALA A 389 1.31 0.38 -22.92
C ALA A 389 0.28 0.98 -21.95
N LEU A 390 -0.03 2.28 -22.05
CA LEU A 390 -1.03 2.94 -21.17
C LEU A 390 -2.45 2.41 -21.40
N ASP A 391 -2.74 1.93 -22.61
CA ASP A 391 -4.06 1.39 -22.96
C ASP A 391 -4.11 -0.15 -22.83
N LYS A 392 -2.96 -0.80 -22.99
CA LYS A 392 -2.84 -2.27 -23.10
C LYS A 392 -2.51 -2.96 -21.79
N MET A 393 -1.75 -2.32 -20.91
CA MET A 393 -1.31 -2.91 -19.65
C MET A 393 -2.21 -2.48 -18.49
N THR A 394 -2.34 -3.37 -17.51
CA THR A 394 -3.19 -3.17 -16.33
C THR A 394 -2.49 -3.48 -15.00
N ASN A 395 -1.39 -4.26 -15.01
CA ASN A 395 -0.69 -4.69 -13.79
C ASN A 395 0.78 -4.26 -13.84
N TYR A 396 1.10 -3.11 -13.25
CA TYR A 396 2.46 -2.60 -13.12
C TYR A 396 2.55 -1.66 -11.90
N GLY A 397 3.73 -1.55 -11.28
CA GLY A 397 3.95 -0.55 -10.24
C GLY A 397 4.11 0.86 -10.83
N ALA A 398 5.03 1.02 -11.78
CA ALA A 398 5.22 2.25 -12.56
C ALA A 398 5.66 1.95 -14.01
N LEU A 399 5.19 2.77 -14.94
CA LEU A 399 5.60 2.73 -16.35
C LEU A 399 6.64 3.82 -16.67
N PHE A 400 7.66 3.44 -17.42
CA PHE A 400 8.71 4.30 -17.95
C PHE A 400 8.67 4.25 -19.47
N LEU A 401 8.31 5.35 -20.14
CA LEU A 401 7.87 5.31 -21.55
C LEU A 401 8.94 5.87 -22.50
N GLY A 402 9.57 4.97 -23.26
CA GLY A 402 10.49 5.29 -24.35
C GLY A 402 11.93 5.55 -23.90
N HIS A 403 12.84 5.54 -24.88
CA HIS A 403 14.31 5.62 -24.71
C HIS A 403 14.88 6.78 -23.87
N ASN A 404 14.10 7.82 -23.59
CA ASN A 404 14.55 8.96 -22.79
C ASN A 404 14.18 8.83 -21.31
N THR A 405 13.59 7.71 -20.89
CA THR A 405 12.99 7.56 -19.56
C THR A 405 13.36 6.21 -18.96
N CYS A 406 14.36 6.20 -18.08
CA CYS A 406 14.78 5.01 -17.35
C CYS A 406 14.24 4.98 -15.92
N VAL A 407 14.27 3.79 -15.31
CA VAL A 407 13.84 3.57 -13.92
C VAL A 407 14.60 4.47 -12.93
N SER A 408 15.90 4.67 -13.17
CA SER A 408 16.76 5.51 -12.32
C SER A 408 16.24 6.95 -12.16
N TYR A 409 15.57 7.51 -13.17
CA TYR A 409 14.98 8.84 -13.05
C TYR A 409 13.78 8.84 -12.08
N GLY A 410 12.92 7.82 -12.14
CA GLY A 410 11.82 7.61 -11.18
C GLY A 410 12.32 7.44 -9.76
N ASP A 411 13.39 6.69 -9.61
CA ASP A 411 14.01 6.37 -8.33
C ASP A 411 14.62 7.57 -7.62
N LYS A 412 15.13 8.55 -8.38
CA LYS A 412 16.02 9.58 -7.84
C LYS A 412 15.51 11.00 -8.00
N CYS A 413 14.89 11.39 -9.13
CA CYS A 413 14.81 12.82 -9.47
C CYS A 413 13.58 13.32 -10.25
N ILE A 414 12.85 12.49 -11.00
CA ILE A 414 11.85 13.00 -11.96
C ILE A 414 10.52 13.43 -11.30
N GLY A 415 10.18 12.84 -10.14
CA GLY A 415 9.06 13.29 -9.31
C GLY A 415 7.97 12.26 -9.01
N THR A 416 7.88 11.15 -9.76
CA THR A 416 7.01 10.02 -9.39
C THR A 416 7.53 9.32 -8.14
N ASN A 417 6.65 8.58 -7.44
CA ASN A 417 7.02 7.91 -6.20
C ASN A 417 7.63 6.53 -6.47
N HIS A 418 8.79 6.25 -5.89
CA HIS A 418 9.50 4.97 -6.08
C HIS A 418 9.15 3.88 -5.06
N VAL A 419 8.28 4.15 -4.09
CA VAL A 419 7.87 3.13 -3.12
C VAL A 419 6.75 2.32 -3.78
N LEU A 420 7.14 1.29 -4.52
CA LEU A 420 6.28 0.56 -5.44
C LEU A 420 5.99 -0.87 -4.97
N PRO A 421 4.89 -1.48 -5.45
CA PRO A 421 4.56 -2.86 -5.14
C PRO A 421 5.50 -3.83 -5.85
N THR A 422 6.02 -4.81 -5.12
CA THR A 422 6.89 -5.90 -5.63
C THR A 422 6.17 -7.26 -5.54
N ARG A 423 6.77 -8.34 -6.04
CA ARG A 423 6.26 -9.72 -5.94
C ARG A 423 4.83 -9.89 -6.46
N LYS A 424 4.56 -9.38 -7.66
CA LYS A 424 3.23 -9.35 -8.29
C LYS A 424 2.15 -8.57 -7.52
N ALA A 425 2.51 -7.80 -6.49
CA ALA A 425 1.54 -7.03 -5.71
C ALA A 425 0.90 -5.89 -6.53
N ALA A 426 1.51 -5.49 -7.65
CA ALA A 426 0.93 -4.55 -8.60
C ALA A 426 -0.47 -4.98 -9.11
N ARG A 427 -0.84 -6.27 -8.97
CA ARG A 427 -2.17 -6.79 -9.28
C ARG A 427 -3.29 -6.33 -8.34
N TYR A 428 -2.96 -5.86 -7.14
CA TYR A 428 -3.96 -5.51 -6.13
C TYR A 428 -3.65 -4.22 -5.35
N THR A 429 -2.46 -3.65 -5.48
CA THR A 429 -2.12 -2.34 -4.91
C THR A 429 -1.22 -1.57 -5.86
N GLY A 430 -1.42 -0.26 -5.94
CA GLY A 430 -0.43 0.66 -6.51
C GLY A 430 0.66 1.03 -5.49
N GLY A 431 1.59 1.87 -5.94
CA GLY A 431 2.65 2.44 -5.12
C GLY A 431 2.16 3.42 -4.05
N LEU A 432 3.11 3.95 -3.30
CA LEU A 432 2.88 5.04 -2.37
C LEU A 432 2.51 6.32 -3.13
N TRP A 433 1.47 6.99 -2.68
CA TRP A 433 0.99 8.23 -3.27
C TRP A 433 0.21 9.00 -2.20
N VAL A 434 -0.17 10.26 -2.47
CA VAL A 434 -0.86 11.09 -1.47
C VAL A 434 -2.11 10.44 -0.88
N GLY A 435 -2.87 9.67 -1.67
CA GLY A 435 -4.09 9.00 -1.21
C GLY A 435 -3.86 7.91 -0.16
N LYS A 436 -2.66 7.30 -0.09
CA LYS A 436 -2.30 6.37 0.99
C LYS A 436 -2.23 7.06 2.36
N TYR A 437 -2.10 8.39 2.38
CA TYR A 437 -2.09 9.21 3.58
C TYR A 437 -3.46 9.86 3.88
N LEU A 438 -4.49 9.53 3.10
CA LEU A 438 -5.85 10.03 3.27
C LEU A 438 -6.78 8.91 3.71
N ARG A 439 -7.79 9.27 4.52
CA ARG A 439 -8.93 8.43 4.87
C ARG A 439 -10.15 9.01 4.18
N THR A 440 -10.66 8.29 3.19
CA THR A 440 -11.95 8.60 2.56
C THR A 440 -13.06 8.14 3.49
N VAL A 441 -13.74 9.09 4.12
CA VAL A 441 -14.81 8.87 5.10
C VAL A 441 -16.13 9.39 4.59
N THR A 442 -17.23 8.77 5.01
CA THR A 442 -18.58 9.21 4.67
C THR A 442 -19.29 9.84 5.87
N TYR A 443 -20.28 10.67 5.57
CA TYR A 443 -21.20 11.23 6.55
C TYR A 443 -22.60 11.30 5.95
N GLN A 444 -23.62 11.30 6.81
CA GLN A 444 -25.02 11.39 6.40
C GLN A 444 -25.82 12.25 7.38
N GLU A 445 -26.75 13.01 6.84
CA GLU A 445 -27.65 13.89 7.60
C GLU A 445 -29.07 13.80 7.05
N VAL A 446 -30.06 13.68 7.95
CA VAL A 446 -31.48 13.77 7.60
C VAL A 446 -32.06 15.01 8.30
N GLN A 447 -32.37 16.03 7.51
CA GLN A 447 -32.94 17.30 7.97
C GLN A 447 -34.47 17.35 7.80
N SER A 448 -35.03 16.50 6.95
CA SER A 448 -36.48 16.41 6.75
C SER A 448 -37.10 15.39 7.70
N ASP A 449 -38.00 15.84 8.56
CA ASP A 449 -38.84 15.00 9.42
C ASP A 449 -39.60 13.95 8.61
N GLU A 450 -40.22 14.37 7.50
CA GLU A 450 -40.96 13.47 6.62
C GLU A 450 -40.04 12.39 6.02
N ALA A 451 -38.84 12.77 5.59
CA ALA A 451 -37.85 11.83 5.08
C ALA A 451 -37.37 10.87 6.18
N SER A 452 -37.09 11.37 7.39
CA SER A 452 -36.69 10.58 8.56
C SER A 452 -37.71 9.51 8.89
N GLY A 453 -39.00 9.87 8.92
CA GLY A 453 -40.05 8.90 9.19
C GLY A 453 -40.25 7.88 8.07
N LYS A 454 -40.19 8.29 6.79
CA LYS A 454 -40.27 7.36 5.64
C LYS A 454 -39.09 6.38 5.60
N LEU A 455 -37.88 6.85 5.86
CA LEU A 455 -36.70 6.01 6.03
C LEU A 455 -36.86 5.09 7.24
N GLY A 456 -37.44 5.58 8.33
CA GLY A 456 -37.80 4.81 9.51
C GLY A 456 -38.70 3.60 9.18
N GLN A 457 -39.79 3.83 8.44
CA GLN A 457 -40.68 2.78 7.96
C GLN A 457 -39.95 1.75 7.09
N LEU A 458 -39.11 2.21 6.16
CA LEU A 458 -38.32 1.34 5.29
C LEU A 458 -37.35 0.47 6.10
N CYS A 459 -36.60 1.09 7.01
CA CYS A 459 -35.65 0.43 7.92
C CYS A 459 -36.35 -0.62 8.79
N GLY A 460 -37.52 -0.27 9.35
CA GLY A 460 -38.35 -1.18 10.14
C GLY A 460 -38.70 -2.47 9.39
N ARG A 461 -39.07 -2.37 8.10
CA ARG A 461 -39.38 -3.53 7.27
C ARG A 461 -38.13 -4.30 6.84
N SER A 462 -37.08 -3.60 6.39
CA SER A 462 -35.85 -4.25 5.90
C SER A 462 -35.12 -4.99 7.02
N ALA A 463 -34.97 -4.35 8.18
CA ALA A 463 -34.28 -4.97 9.32
C ALA A 463 -35.05 -6.19 9.87
N ARG A 464 -36.39 -6.21 9.81
CA ARG A 464 -37.16 -7.39 10.20
C ARG A 464 -37.01 -8.55 9.22
N ALA A 465 -36.85 -8.28 7.94
CA ALA A 465 -36.51 -9.32 6.96
C ALA A 465 -35.15 -9.98 7.27
N GLU A 466 -34.25 -9.25 7.92
CA GLU A 466 -32.94 -9.73 8.39
C GLU A 466 -32.98 -10.30 9.82
N ASN A 467 -34.14 -10.33 10.47
CA ASN A 467 -34.32 -10.68 11.88
C ASN A 467 -33.57 -9.76 12.87
N PHE A 468 -33.33 -8.51 12.52
CA PHE A 468 -32.63 -7.50 13.34
C PHE A 468 -33.60 -6.53 14.02
N GLU A 469 -34.32 -7.03 15.03
CA GLU A 469 -35.40 -6.27 15.68
C GLU A 469 -34.92 -4.94 16.30
N GLY A 470 -33.73 -4.89 16.91
CA GLY A 470 -33.18 -3.64 17.45
C GLY A 470 -32.98 -2.55 16.38
N HIS A 471 -32.55 -2.92 15.17
CA HIS A 471 -32.44 -1.98 14.05
C HIS A 471 -33.82 -1.53 13.58
N ALA A 472 -34.75 -2.48 13.47
CA ALA A 472 -36.12 -2.17 13.07
C ALA A 472 -36.79 -1.17 14.01
N ARG A 473 -36.65 -1.37 15.32
CA ARG A 473 -37.18 -0.48 16.36
C ARG A 473 -36.57 0.92 16.31
N SER A 474 -35.29 1.05 15.96
CA SER A 474 -34.67 2.36 15.75
C SER A 474 -35.34 3.12 14.58
N GLY A 475 -35.66 2.42 13.49
CA GLY A 475 -36.40 2.98 12.35
C GLY A 475 -37.85 3.32 12.71
N ASP A 476 -38.56 2.37 13.31
CA ASP A 476 -39.92 2.54 13.82
C ASP A 476 -40.07 3.79 14.70
N LEU A 477 -39.12 4.03 15.61
CA LEU A 477 -39.16 5.21 16.49
C LEU A 477 -39.20 6.53 15.70
N ARG A 478 -38.45 6.62 14.59
CA ARG A 478 -38.45 7.81 13.71
C ARG A 478 -39.76 7.92 12.93
N ALA A 479 -40.32 6.81 12.46
CA ALA A 479 -41.64 6.78 11.84
C ALA A 479 -42.75 7.23 12.83
N TYR A 480 -42.71 6.72 14.07
CA TYR A 480 -43.60 7.12 15.15
C TYR A 480 -43.45 8.63 15.47
N HIS A 481 -42.23 9.14 15.63
CA HIS A 481 -42.03 10.55 15.97
C HIS A 481 -42.44 11.51 14.85
N HIS A 482 -42.10 11.22 13.60
CA HIS A 482 -42.24 12.21 12.51
C HIS A 482 -43.47 11.97 11.61
N LEU A 483 -43.90 10.72 11.41
CA LEU A 483 -45.12 10.41 10.65
C LEU A 483 -46.32 10.06 11.54
N LYS A 484 -46.12 9.93 12.86
CA LYS A 484 -47.16 9.55 13.82
C LYS A 484 -47.75 8.17 13.54
N ASP A 485 -46.96 7.28 12.97
CA ASP A 485 -47.31 5.86 12.81
C ASP A 485 -47.63 5.24 14.17
N LYS A 486 -48.63 4.36 14.21
CA LYS A 486 -48.92 3.56 15.41
C LYS A 486 -48.07 2.30 15.40
N ILE A 487 -47.31 2.08 16.47
CA ILE A 487 -46.35 0.99 16.57
C ILE A 487 -46.49 0.33 17.94
N ASP A 488 -47.01 -0.90 17.95
CA ASP A 488 -47.46 -1.61 19.15
C ASP A 488 -46.42 -1.63 20.28
N TRP A 489 -45.16 -1.96 19.97
CA TRP A 489 -44.11 -2.05 20.99
C TRP A 489 -43.76 -0.69 21.61
N ILE A 490 -43.95 0.41 20.87
CA ILE A 490 -43.73 1.77 21.39
C ILE A 490 -44.86 2.11 22.35
N GLU A 491 -46.11 1.89 21.94
CA GLU A 491 -47.29 2.16 22.76
C GLU A 491 -47.28 1.34 24.05
N GLU A 492 -46.92 0.06 23.97
CA GLU A 492 -46.76 -0.82 25.14
C GLU A 492 -45.67 -0.30 26.09
N SER A 493 -44.51 0.09 25.55
CA SER A 493 -43.38 0.55 26.36
C SER A 493 -43.61 1.91 27.03
N LEU A 494 -44.32 2.84 26.37
CA LEU A 494 -44.63 4.15 26.91
C LEU A 494 -45.87 4.13 27.82
N GLY A 495 -46.86 3.30 27.49
CA GLY A 495 -48.06 3.10 28.31
C GLY A 495 -47.75 2.47 29.67
N GLY A 496 -46.82 1.50 29.72
CA GLY A 496 -46.39 0.88 30.97
C GLY A 496 -45.59 1.81 31.91
N ALA A 497 -45.00 2.90 31.40
CA ALA A 497 -44.24 3.87 32.21
C ALA A 497 -45.14 4.85 33.00
N ALA A 498 -46.41 5.01 32.60
CA ALA A 498 -47.35 5.88 33.29
C ALA A 498 -47.94 5.25 34.56
N GLU A 499 -48.02 3.92 34.65
CA GLU A 499 -48.66 3.22 35.77
C GLU A 499 -47.73 3.03 36.99
N THR A 500 -46.41 3.21 36.85
CA THR A 500 -45.45 2.93 37.94
C THR A 500 -45.09 4.11 38.85
N ASN A 501 -45.58 5.33 38.56
CA ASN A 501 -45.35 6.51 39.42
C ASN A 501 -46.51 6.81 40.39
N GLY A 502 -47.49 5.91 40.51
CA GLY A 502 -48.75 6.13 41.24
C GLY A 502 -48.92 5.40 42.57
N VAL A 503 -47.89 4.74 43.13
CA VAL A 503 -48.03 4.04 44.43
C VAL A 503 -46.79 4.24 45.31
N ASN A 504 -46.77 5.34 46.05
CA ASN A 504 -46.13 5.44 47.36
C ASN A 504 -46.76 6.61 48.13
N GLY A 505 -48.04 6.45 48.42
CA GLY A 505 -48.73 7.22 49.45
C GLY A 505 -49.44 6.22 50.35
N VAL A 506 -48.80 5.82 51.44
CA VAL A 506 -49.47 5.22 52.60
C VAL A 506 -48.87 5.81 53.87
N HIS A 507 -49.80 6.22 54.73
CA HIS A 507 -49.72 6.81 56.06
C HIS A 507 -48.78 6.15 57.06
#